data_AF-A0A936MEQ8-F1
#
_entry.id   AF-A0A936MEQ8-F1
#
_cell.length_a   1.000
_cell.length_b   1.000
_cell.length_c   1.000
_cell.angle_alpha   90.00
_cell.angle_beta   90.00
_cell.angle_gamma   90.00
#
_symmetry.space_group_name_H-M   'P 1'
#
loop_
_entity.id
_entity.type
_entity.pdbx_description
1 polymer ?
#
loop_
_entity_poly.entity_id
_entity_poly.type
_entity_poly.pdbx_seq_one_letter_code
_entity_poly.pdbx_strand_id
1 'polypeptide(L)'
;MNSPSRYQSIYHAIKHMLKVEPERPPKDYCNNYSRDIQTANLTRIRLFSLVLFMLNGVLIVRDIFITKAEGLWEQNVGYELLFYLHLTLACTTLIFYILSRFGLRNTHDNFKSNGYIALSFGLVIMMWSAVLSGWIGSYFNNQINEYIIAMFGIAATLYFRPLVSIVLFATIQLSFVIIMNANVLQPNINGQITNTIILSVLAWFLSRITYTARLRI
;
A
#
# COMPACT_ATOMS: atom_id res chain seq x y z
N MET A 1 -64.09 -2.78 6.95
CA MET A 1 -62.69 -2.34 7.18
C MET A 1 -62.03 -3.37 8.11
N ASN A 2 -61.27 -4.31 7.57
CA ASN A 2 -60.61 -5.34 8.37
C ASN A 2 -59.30 -4.78 8.92
N SER A 3 -59.20 -4.61 10.24
CA SER A 3 -57.94 -4.26 10.88
C SER A 3 -56.91 -5.37 10.62
N PRO A 4 -55.67 -5.06 10.23
CA PRO A 4 -54.64 -6.08 10.06
C PRO A 4 -54.51 -6.88 11.35
N SER A 5 -54.50 -8.20 11.23
CA SER A 5 -54.45 -9.08 12.40
C SER A 5 -53.16 -8.79 13.19
N ARG A 6 -53.25 -8.81 14.53
CA ARG A 6 -52.13 -8.55 15.45
C ARG A 6 -50.85 -9.34 15.08
N TYR A 7 -51.02 -10.50 14.45
CA TYR A 7 -49.95 -11.33 13.91
C TYR A 7 -49.19 -10.72 12.72
N GLN A 8 -49.86 -10.02 11.79
CA GLN A 8 -49.20 -9.35 10.68
C GLN A 8 -48.31 -8.19 11.16
N SER A 9 -48.75 -7.46 12.20
CA SER A 9 -47.98 -6.38 12.82
C SER A 9 -46.70 -6.90 13.50
N ILE A 10 -46.82 -7.97 14.29
CA ILE A 10 -45.68 -8.60 14.98
C ILE A 10 -44.70 -9.20 13.98
N TYR A 11 -45.19 -9.87 12.92
CA TYR A 11 -44.35 -10.41 11.86
C TYR A 11 -43.56 -9.31 11.13
N HIS A 12 -44.19 -8.16 10.84
CA HIS A 12 -43.50 -7.03 10.21
C HIS A 12 -42.46 -6.39 11.14
N ALA A 13 -42.75 -6.27 12.43
CA ALA A 13 -41.83 -5.74 13.43
C ALA A 13 -40.61 -6.66 13.62
N ILE A 14 -40.83 -7.97 13.70
CA ILE A 14 -39.75 -8.97 13.80
C ILE A 14 -38.90 -8.99 12.52
N LYS A 15 -39.53 -8.91 11.33
CA LYS A 15 -38.80 -8.80 10.05
C LYS A 15 -37.98 -7.52 9.93
N HIS A 16 -38.47 -6.42 10.51
CA HIS A 16 -37.75 -5.14 10.56
C HIS A 16 -36.60 -5.17 11.58
N MET A 17 -36.80 -5.81 12.74
CA MET A 17 -35.75 -6.02 13.75
C MET A 17 -34.68 -7.04 13.30
N LEU A 18 -35.05 -8.03 12.49
CA LEU A 18 -34.17 -9.05 11.90
C LEU A 18 -33.54 -8.62 10.56
N LYS A 19 -33.71 -7.36 10.13
CA LYS A 19 -32.81 -6.79 9.10
C LYS A 19 -31.42 -6.62 9.73
N VAL A 20 -30.69 -7.73 9.81
CA VAL A 20 -29.31 -7.82 10.31
C VAL A 20 -28.35 -7.15 9.32
N GLU A 21 -28.72 -7.07 8.05
CA GLU A 21 -27.97 -6.31 7.06
C GLU A 21 -28.61 -4.93 6.85
N PRO A 22 -27.89 -3.82 7.11
CA PRO A 22 -28.34 -2.52 6.65
C PRO A 22 -28.58 -2.61 5.14
N GLU A 23 -29.70 -2.04 4.66
CA GLU A 23 -29.95 -1.93 3.23
C GLU A 23 -28.70 -1.38 2.56
N ARG A 24 -28.19 -2.11 1.54
CA ARG A 24 -27.00 -1.67 0.82
C ARG A 24 -27.23 -0.22 0.41
N PRO A 25 -26.32 0.70 0.76
CA PRO A 25 -26.54 2.10 0.46
C PRO A 25 -26.76 2.28 -1.05
N PRO A 26 -27.55 3.30 -1.46
CA PRO A 26 -27.82 3.55 -2.87
C PRO A 26 -26.55 3.54 -3.71
N LYS A 27 -26.62 3.04 -4.94
CA LYS A 27 -25.45 2.92 -5.83
C LYS A 27 -24.75 4.27 -6.03
N ASP A 28 -25.52 5.35 -6.08
CA ASP A 28 -24.98 6.71 -6.24
C ASP A 28 -24.15 7.16 -5.04
N TYR A 29 -24.58 6.80 -3.82
CA TYR A 29 -23.79 7.01 -2.61
C TYR A 29 -22.46 6.25 -2.68
N CYS A 30 -22.48 4.97 -3.07
CA CYS A 30 -21.28 4.15 -3.23
C CYS A 30 -20.31 4.71 -4.29
N ASN A 31 -20.85 5.25 -5.39
CA ASN A 31 -20.05 5.82 -6.48
C ASN A 31 -19.43 7.16 -6.07
N ASN A 32 -20.20 8.05 -5.46
CA ASN A 32 -19.70 9.33 -4.97
C ASN A 32 -18.61 9.12 -3.91
N TYR A 33 -18.86 8.22 -2.94
CA TYR A 33 -17.86 7.85 -1.95
C TYR A 33 -16.59 7.27 -2.59
N SER A 34 -16.72 6.45 -3.64
CA SER A 34 -15.57 5.92 -4.35
C SER A 34 -14.79 7.02 -5.07
N ARG A 35 -15.46 8.01 -5.67
CA ARG A 35 -14.82 9.18 -6.29
C ARG A 35 -14.02 9.98 -5.27
N ASP A 36 -14.57 10.20 -4.08
CA ASP A 36 -13.90 10.93 -3.00
C ASP A 36 -12.63 10.22 -2.52
N ILE A 37 -12.72 8.90 -2.31
CA ILE A 37 -11.55 8.08 -1.99
C ILE A 37 -10.49 8.21 -3.07
N GLN A 38 -10.86 8.07 -4.34
CA GLN A 38 -9.86 8.07 -5.42
C GLN A 38 -9.23 9.44 -5.60
N THR A 39 -10.00 10.52 -5.43
CA THR A 39 -9.45 11.88 -5.44
C THR A 39 -8.44 12.08 -4.32
N ALA A 40 -8.76 11.60 -3.10
CA ALA A 40 -7.85 11.66 -1.97
C ALA A 40 -6.58 10.82 -2.20
N ASN A 41 -6.73 9.59 -2.68
CA ASN A 41 -5.61 8.70 -3.00
C ASN A 41 -4.69 9.31 -4.05
N LEU A 42 -5.21 9.82 -5.17
CA LEU A 42 -4.38 10.42 -6.22
C LEU A 42 -3.65 11.68 -5.72
N THR A 43 -4.30 12.51 -4.93
CA THR A 43 -3.65 13.69 -4.31
C THR A 43 -2.48 13.26 -3.43
N ARG A 44 -2.67 12.21 -2.64
CA ARG A 44 -1.63 11.66 -1.77
C ARG A 44 -0.52 10.97 -2.54
N ILE A 45 -0.83 10.20 -3.57
CA ILE A 45 0.16 9.57 -4.45
C ILE A 45 1.03 10.65 -5.09
N ARG A 46 0.44 11.76 -5.56
CA ARG A 46 1.19 12.88 -6.13
C ARG A 46 2.18 13.47 -5.13
N LEU A 47 1.73 13.73 -3.90
CA LEU A 47 2.59 14.27 -2.85
C LEU A 47 3.68 13.27 -2.42
N PHE A 48 3.27 12.02 -2.15
CA PHE A 48 4.17 10.96 -1.69
C PHE A 48 5.21 10.61 -2.75
N SER A 49 4.82 10.55 -4.03
CA SER A 49 5.75 10.34 -5.14
C SER A 49 6.76 11.46 -5.27
N LEU A 50 6.34 12.72 -5.09
CA LEU A 50 7.25 13.86 -5.12
C LEU A 50 8.28 13.79 -3.97
N VAL A 51 7.82 13.48 -2.75
CA VAL A 51 8.71 13.34 -1.58
C VAL A 51 9.68 12.18 -1.78
N LEU A 52 9.19 11.01 -2.19
CA LEU A 52 10.05 9.86 -2.47
C LEU A 52 11.06 10.15 -3.58
N PHE A 53 10.65 10.84 -4.65
CA PHE A 53 11.56 11.22 -5.74
C PHE A 53 12.69 12.12 -5.24
N MET A 54 12.39 13.12 -4.41
CA MET A 54 13.40 14.01 -3.82
C MET A 54 14.36 13.28 -2.89
N LEU A 55 13.84 12.47 -1.96
CA LEU A 55 14.67 11.69 -1.03
C LEU A 55 15.55 10.69 -1.78
N ASN A 56 14.98 10.03 -2.78
CA ASN A 56 15.71 9.07 -3.61
C ASN A 56 16.77 9.75 -4.50
N GLY A 57 16.57 11.01 -4.89
CA GLY A 57 17.60 11.82 -5.55
C GLY A 57 18.86 11.98 -4.68
N VAL A 58 18.70 12.18 -3.36
CA VAL A 58 19.83 12.23 -2.42
C VAL A 58 20.56 10.89 -2.36
N LEU A 59 19.82 9.78 -2.37
CA LEU A 59 20.40 8.43 -2.37
C LEU A 59 21.19 8.14 -3.66
N ILE A 60 20.66 8.51 -4.82
CA ILE A 60 21.35 8.37 -6.11
C ILE A 60 22.65 9.20 -6.13
N VAL A 61 22.61 10.43 -5.62
CA VAL A 61 23.81 11.27 -5.50
C VAL A 61 24.85 10.59 -4.60
N ARG A 62 24.44 10.07 -3.45
CA ARG A 62 25.33 9.28 -2.57
C ARG A 62 25.94 8.09 -3.32
N ASP A 63 25.14 7.34 -4.08
CA ASP A 63 25.64 6.16 -4.78
C ASP A 63 26.71 6.50 -5.83
N ILE A 64 26.54 7.61 -6.55
CA ILE A 64 27.50 8.01 -7.58
C ILE A 64 28.75 8.67 -6.98
N PHE A 65 28.56 9.63 -6.07
CA PHE A 65 29.66 10.48 -5.59
C PHE A 65 30.41 9.91 -4.40
N ILE A 66 29.83 8.92 -3.70
CA ILE A 66 30.47 8.27 -2.56
C ILE A 66 30.74 6.81 -2.91
N THR A 67 29.70 5.98 -3.07
CA THR A 67 29.93 4.52 -3.14
C THR A 67 30.67 4.10 -4.42
N LYS A 68 30.35 4.70 -5.56
CA LYS A 68 31.08 4.44 -6.81
C LYS A 68 32.48 5.09 -6.80
N ALA A 69 32.59 6.32 -6.31
CA ALA A 69 33.86 7.05 -6.31
C ALA A 69 34.92 6.41 -5.40
N GLU A 70 34.49 5.81 -4.29
CA GLU A 70 35.35 5.06 -3.35
C GLU A 70 35.64 3.62 -3.81
N GLY A 71 35.13 3.20 -4.97
CA GLY A 71 35.34 1.85 -5.51
C GLY A 71 34.62 0.74 -4.70
N LEU A 72 33.50 1.06 -4.04
CA LEU A 72 32.75 0.09 -3.24
C LEU A 72 31.95 -0.89 -4.12
N TRP A 73 31.66 -0.54 -5.37
CA TRP A 73 30.91 -1.38 -6.30
C TRP A 73 31.72 -2.63 -6.66
N GLU A 74 33.02 -2.48 -6.81
CA GLU A 74 33.99 -3.54 -7.08
C GLU A 74 34.19 -4.45 -5.87
N GLN A 75 34.01 -3.91 -4.65
CA GLN A 75 34.14 -4.66 -3.40
C GLN A 75 32.87 -5.45 -3.06
N ASN A 76 31.69 -4.90 -3.34
CA ASN A 76 30.42 -5.53 -3.06
C ASN A 76 29.38 -5.15 -4.12
N VAL A 77 28.98 -6.14 -4.92
CA VAL A 77 27.96 -6.02 -5.98
C VAL A 77 26.64 -5.45 -5.48
N GLY A 78 26.34 -5.59 -4.18
CA GLY A 78 25.17 -5.01 -3.55
C GLY A 78 25.06 -3.49 -3.75
N TYR A 79 26.18 -2.76 -3.85
CA TYR A 79 26.14 -1.31 -4.05
C TYR A 79 25.68 -0.94 -5.47
N GLU A 80 26.10 -1.68 -6.47
CA GLU A 80 25.64 -1.50 -7.85
C GLU A 80 24.14 -1.84 -7.97
N LEU A 81 23.71 -2.97 -7.39
CA LEU A 81 22.31 -3.37 -7.39
C LEU A 81 21.42 -2.37 -6.63
N LEU A 82 21.92 -1.81 -5.53
CA LEU A 82 21.24 -0.77 -4.75
C LEU A 82 21.01 0.49 -5.61
N PHE A 83 22.01 0.91 -6.36
CA PHE A 83 21.88 2.03 -7.31
C PHE A 83 20.79 1.77 -8.36
N TYR A 84 20.74 0.57 -8.97
CA TYR A 84 19.69 0.25 -9.94
C TYR A 84 18.29 0.22 -9.30
N LEU A 85 18.16 -0.21 -8.04
CA LEU A 85 16.90 -0.11 -7.32
C LEU A 85 16.50 1.35 -7.06
N HIS A 86 17.43 2.21 -6.67
CA HIS A 86 17.15 3.64 -6.54
C HIS A 86 16.73 4.26 -7.89
N LEU A 87 17.40 3.92 -8.99
CA LEU A 87 17.00 4.39 -10.31
C LEU A 87 15.58 3.92 -10.68
N THR A 88 15.26 2.65 -10.38
CA THR A 88 13.92 2.10 -10.60
C THR A 88 12.86 2.82 -9.77
N LEU A 89 13.17 3.19 -8.52
CA LEU A 89 12.28 3.96 -7.66
C LEU A 89 12.08 5.39 -8.20
N ALA A 90 13.13 6.04 -8.70
CA ALA A 90 13.03 7.37 -9.32
C ALA A 90 12.09 7.34 -10.53
N CYS A 91 12.26 6.37 -11.43
CA CYS A 91 11.39 6.19 -12.59
C CYS A 91 9.95 5.91 -12.15
N THR A 92 9.76 4.99 -11.19
CA THR A 92 8.44 4.62 -10.67
C THR A 92 7.71 5.83 -10.08
N THR A 93 8.37 6.57 -9.19
CA THR A 93 7.78 7.74 -8.53
C THR A 93 7.47 8.85 -9.52
N LEU A 94 8.31 9.08 -10.53
CA LEU A 94 8.02 10.02 -11.61
C LEU A 94 6.78 9.60 -12.44
N ILE A 95 6.69 8.32 -12.82
CA ILE A 95 5.54 7.77 -13.56
C ILE A 95 4.25 7.98 -12.74
N PHE A 96 4.25 7.60 -11.46
CA PHE A 96 3.05 7.73 -10.62
C PHE A 96 2.71 9.18 -10.27
N TYR A 97 3.69 10.08 -10.21
CA TYR A 97 3.44 11.52 -10.13
C TYR A 97 2.67 12.01 -11.37
N ILE A 98 3.09 11.61 -12.57
CA ILE A 98 2.44 11.98 -13.83
C ILE A 98 1.04 11.35 -13.92
N LEU A 99 0.92 10.04 -13.66
CA LEU A 99 -0.36 9.32 -13.67
C LEU A 99 -1.36 9.90 -12.67
N SER A 100 -0.92 10.24 -11.45
CA SER A 100 -1.81 10.85 -10.45
C SER A 100 -2.27 12.25 -10.85
N ARG A 101 -1.41 13.05 -11.48
CA ARG A 101 -1.78 14.36 -12.02
C ARG A 101 -2.86 14.26 -13.11
N PHE A 102 -2.73 13.31 -14.04
CA PHE A 102 -3.74 13.10 -15.07
C PHE A 102 -5.01 12.44 -14.54
N GLY A 103 -4.87 11.48 -13.62
CA GLY A 103 -6.00 10.82 -12.96
C GLY A 103 -6.89 11.83 -12.23
N LEU A 104 -6.29 12.83 -11.55
CA LEU A 104 -7.02 13.87 -10.83
C LEU A 104 -7.96 14.66 -11.77
N ARG A 105 -7.47 15.02 -12.96
CA ARG A 105 -8.23 15.80 -13.96
C ARG A 105 -9.52 15.09 -14.40
N ASN A 106 -9.52 13.77 -14.42
CA ASN A 106 -10.61 12.95 -14.96
C ASN A 106 -11.34 12.12 -13.89
N THR A 107 -11.20 12.45 -12.61
CA THR A 107 -11.68 11.57 -11.51
C THR A 107 -13.19 11.36 -11.52
N HIS A 108 -13.96 12.37 -11.91
CA HIS A 108 -15.42 12.28 -11.92
C HIS A 108 -15.92 11.15 -12.85
N ASP A 109 -15.26 10.99 -14.01
CA ASP A 109 -15.69 10.06 -15.06
C ASP A 109 -14.94 8.72 -14.99
N ASN A 110 -13.68 8.73 -14.53
CA ASN A 110 -12.78 7.57 -14.57
C ASN A 110 -12.36 7.05 -13.19
N PHE A 111 -13.16 7.27 -12.13
CA PHE A 111 -12.80 6.86 -10.77
C PHE A 111 -12.42 5.39 -10.62
N LYS A 112 -12.99 4.47 -11.39
CA LYS A 112 -12.57 3.05 -11.35
C LYS A 112 -11.14 2.86 -11.84
N SER A 113 -10.75 3.54 -12.93
CA SER A 113 -9.38 3.53 -13.47
C SER A 113 -8.40 4.10 -12.45
N ASN A 114 -8.79 5.20 -11.79
CA ASN A 114 -7.98 5.82 -10.73
C ASN A 114 -7.75 4.90 -9.52
N GLY A 115 -8.71 4.00 -9.24
CA GLY A 115 -8.55 2.94 -8.25
C GLY A 115 -7.41 1.97 -8.58
N TYR A 116 -7.23 1.64 -9.86
CA TYR A 116 -6.10 0.81 -10.29
C TYR A 116 -4.77 1.55 -10.15
N ILE A 117 -4.72 2.86 -10.45
CA ILE A 117 -3.49 3.66 -10.22
C ILE A 117 -3.08 3.59 -8.75
N ALA A 118 -4.03 3.74 -7.81
CA ALA A 118 -3.74 3.68 -6.38
C ALA A 118 -3.28 2.30 -5.92
N LEU A 119 -3.94 1.24 -6.40
CA LEU A 119 -3.55 -0.13 -6.10
C LEU A 119 -2.16 -0.46 -6.66
N SER A 120 -1.91 -0.11 -7.91
CA SER A 120 -0.61 -0.32 -8.56
C SER A 120 0.51 0.44 -7.86
N PHE A 121 0.27 1.67 -7.41
CA PHE A 121 1.26 2.41 -6.63
C PHE A 121 1.62 1.69 -5.33
N GLY A 122 0.60 1.29 -4.55
CA GLY A 122 0.82 0.55 -3.31
C GLY A 122 1.56 -0.78 -3.54
N LEU A 123 1.16 -1.54 -4.56
CA LEU A 123 1.83 -2.78 -4.95
C LEU A 123 3.29 -2.57 -5.32
N VAL A 124 3.58 -1.63 -6.21
CA VAL A 124 4.95 -1.42 -6.72
C VAL A 124 5.86 -0.90 -5.61
N ILE A 125 5.43 0.08 -4.80
CA ILE A 125 6.26 0.62 -3.71
C ILE A 125 6.56 -0.45 -2.67
N MET A 126 5.56 -1.23 -2.26
CA MET A 126 5.81 -2.27 -1.27
C MET A 126 6.62 -3.43 -1.83
N MET A 127 6.37 -3.87 -3.08
CA MET A 127 7.18 -4.90 -3.71
C MET A 127 8.63 -4.45 -3.89
N TRP A 128 8.84 -3.20 -4.33
CA TRP A 128 10.17 -2.60 -4.43
C TRP A 128 10.89 -2.65 -3.08
N SER A 129 10.22 -2.27 -2.00
CA SER A 129 10.82 -2.32 -0.65
C SER A 129 11.08 -3.74 -0.15
N ALA A 130 10.23 -4.70 -0.52
CA ALA A 130 10.42 -6.12 -0.19
C ALA A 130 11.62 -6.71 -0.92
N VAL A 131 11.82 -6.36 -2.19
CA VAL A 131 13.01 -6.73 -2.97
C VAL A 131 14.26 -6.07 -2.39
N LEU A 132 14.20 -4.77 -2.07
CA LEU A 132 15.32 -4.04 -1.48
C LEU A 132 15.76 -4.69 -0.16
N SER A 133 14.86 -4.85 0.80
CA SER A 133 15.21 -5.41 2.11
C SER A 133 15.51 -6.91 2.05
N GLY A 134 14.78 -7.67 1.22
CA GLY A 134 14.87 -9.13 1.21
C GLY A 134 15.99 -9.71 0.34
N TRP A 135 16.32 -9.04 -0.77
CA TRP A 135 17.39 -9.46 -1.66
C TRP A 135 18.64 -8.61 -1.47
N ILE A 136 18.54 -7.30 -1.72
CA ILE A 136 19.73 -6.43 -1.69
C ILE A 136 20.22 -6.20 -0.25
N GLY A 137 19.31 -6.21 0.73
CA GLY A 137 19.63 -6.13 2.14
C GLY A 137 20.58 -7.25 2.61
N SER A 138 20.61 -8.40 1.93
CA SER A 138 21.49 -9.50 2.32
C SER A 138 22.99 -9.20 2.15
N TYR A 139 23.32 -8.25 1.28
CA TYR A 139 24.68 -7.76 1.08
C TYR A 139 25.16 -6.80 2.18
N PHE A 140 24.25 -6.30 3.05
CA PHE A 140 24.51 -5.18 3.99
C PHE A 140 24.03 -5.42 5.43
N ASN A 141 23.91 -6.68 5.86
CA ASN A 141 23.46 -7.12 7.20
C ASN A 141 21.96 -7.49 7.34
N ASN A 142 21.25 -7.77 6.24
CA ASN A 142 19.84 -8.21 6.27
C ASN A 142 18.92 -7.24 7.02
N GLN A 143 19.05 -5.95 6.75
CA GLN A 143 18.17 -4.93 7.34
C GLN A 143 16.81 -4.94 6.64
N ILE A 144 15.74 -4.90 7.44
CA ILE A 144 14.34 -4.96 6.98
C ILE A 144 13.62 -3.60 7.08
N ASN A 145 14.36 -2.54 7.35
CA ASN A 145 13.82 -1.24 7.74
C ASN A 145 13.03 -0.60 6.61
N GLU A 146 13.52 -0.68 5.38
CA GLU A 146 12.91 -0.07 4.20
C GLU A 146 11.56 -0.71 3.90
N TYR A 147 11.44 -2.03 4.02
CA TYR A 147 10.18 -2.75 3.91
C TYR A 147 9.16 -2.31 4.97
N ILE A 148 9.58 -2.19 6.23
CA ILE A 148 8.71 -1.72 7.33
C ILE A 148 8.24 -0.28 7.05
N ILE A 149 9.16 0.62 6.69
CA ILE A 149 8.85 2.03 6.42
C ILE A 149 7.85 2.14 5.26
N ALA A 150 8.06 1.43 4.16
CA ALA A 150 7.16 1.45 3.01
C ALA A 150 5.78 0.90 3.36
N MET A 151 5.72 -0.22 4.10
CA MET A 151 4.48 -0.86 4.53
C MET A 151 3.61 0.07 5.40
N PHE A 152 4.21 0.70 6.43
CA PHE A 152 3.50 1.69 7.25
C PHE A 152 3.18 2.98 6.49
N GLY A 153 4.08 3.42 5.60
CA GLY A 153 3.85 4.57 4.73
C GLY A 153 2.62 4.39 3.84
N ILE A 154 2.50 3.23 3.18
CA ILE A 154 1.33 2.89 2.36
C ILE A 154 0.07 2.74 3.23
N ALA A 155 0.16 2.07 4.39
CA ALA A 155 -0.96 1.94 5.33
C ALA A 155 -1.53 3.28 5.81
N ALA A 156 -0.65 4.23 6.14
CA ALA A 156 -1.04 5.55 6.64
C ALA A 156 -1.52 6.48 5.51
N THR A 157 -1.00 6.30 4.30
CA THR A 157 -1.24 7.24 3.20
C THR A 157 -2.43 6.84 2.34
N LEU A 158 -2.60 5.57 1.99
CA LEU A 158 -3.60 5.16 1.01
C LEU A 158 -4.85 4.55 1.63
N TYR A 159 -5.99 4.89 1.03
CA TYR A 159 -7.30 4.37 1.39
C TYR A 159 -7.68 3.20 0.49
N PHE A 160 -7.62 2.00 1.06
CA PHE A 160 -8.05 0.78 0.40
C PHE A 160 -9.30 0.19 1.04
N ARG A 161 -10.18 -0.37 0.19
CA ARG A 161 -11.32 -1.18 0.66
C ARG A 161 -10.79 -2.37 1.46
N PRO A 162 -11.49 -2.86 2.50
CA PRO A 162 -10.98 -3.89 3.41
C PRO A 162 -10.46 -5.15 2.71
N LEU A 163 -11.20 -5.66 1.72
CA LEU A 163 -10.78 -6.84 0.95
C LEU A 163 -9.55 -6.57 0.08
N VAL A 164 -9.44 -5.37 -0.49
CA VAL A 164 -8.27 -5.00 -1.31
C VAL A 164 -7.05 -4.85 -0.42
N SER A 165 -7.19 -4.23 0.77
CA SER A 165 -6.07 -4.04 1.68
C SER A 165 -5.55 -5.36 2.24
N ILE A 166 -6.41 -6.30 2.65
CA ILE A 166 -5.94 -7.58 3.19
C ILE A 166 -5.19 -8.40 2.12
N VAL A 167 -5.72 -8.45 0.89
CA VAL A 167 -5.06 -9.14 -0.23
C VAL A 167 -3.71 -8.50 -0.54
N LEU A 168 -3.67 -7.18 -0.62
CA LEU A 168 -2.45 -6.42 -0.89
C LEU A 168 -1.35 -6.72 0.13
N PHE A 169 -1.64 -6.62 1.43
CA PHE A 169 -0.66 -6.87 2.49
C PHE A 169 -0.24 -8.35 2.55
N ALA A 170 -1.18 -9.28 2.40
CA ALA A 170 -0.89 -10.71 2.42
C ALA A 170 0.00 -11.12 1.24
N THR A 171 -0.32 -10.66 0.01
CA THR A 171 0.47 -10.97 -1.18
C THR A 171 1.89 -10.45 -1.06
N ILE A 172 2.07 -9.19 -0.66
CA ILE A 172 3.41 -8.62 -0.49
C ILE A 172 4.17 -9.32 0.64
N GLN A 173 3.52 -9.63 1.76
CA GLN A 173 4.16 -10.33 2.87
C GLN A 173 4.64 -11.72 2.44
N LEU A 174 3.83 -12.45 1.67
CA LEU A 174 4.23 -13.73 1.10
C LEU A 174 5.42 -13.58 0.16
N SER A 175 5.40 -12.58 -0.73
CA SER A 175 6.53 -12.28 -1.62
C SER A 175 7.80 -11.96 -0.84
N PHE A 176 7.71 -11.14 0.21
CA PHE A 176 8.84 -10.82 1.08
C PHE A 176 9.43 -12.08 1.73
N VAL A 177 8.59 -12.97 2.29
CA VAL A 177 9.05 -14.24 2.89
C VAL A 177 9.75 -15.12 1.86
N ILE A 178 9.21 -15.22 0.64
CA ILE A 178 9.83 -15.99 -0.44
C ILE A 178 11.20 -15.40 -0.80
N ILE A 179 11.30 -14.08 -0.98
CA ILE A 179 12.56 -13.40 -1.31
C ILE A 179 13.59 -13.60 -0.20
N MET A 180 13.20 -13.42 1.07
CA MET A 180 14.08 -13.63 2.22
C MET A 180 14.62 -15.07 2.26
N ASN A 181 13.75 -16.07 2.15
CA ASN A 181 14.16 -17.48 2.18
C ASN A 181 15.10 -17.86 1.04
N ALA A 182 15.00 -17.19 -0.10
CA ALA A 182 15.87 -17.43 -1.24
C ALA A 182 17.27 -16.78 -1.11
N ASN A 183 17.40 -15.70 -0.33
CA ASN A 183 18.60 -14.85 -0.35
C ASN A 183 19.34 -14.74 0.99
N VAL A 184 18.71 -15.09 2.12
CA VAL A 184 19.27 -14.92 3.46
C VAL A 184 19.61 -16.26 4.09
N LEU A 185 20.90 -16.54 4.25
CA LEU A 185 21.40 -17.82 4.80
C LEU A 185 21.66 -17.78 6.32
N GLN A 186 21.17 -16.75 7.02
CA GLN A 186 21.48 -16.54 8.44
C GLN A 186 20.51 -17.29 9.39
N PRO A 187 21.00 -17.76 10.56
CA PRO A 187 20.18 -18.51 11.51
C PRO A 187 19.02 -17.71 12.12
N ASN A 188 19.05 -16.36 12.08
CA ASN A 188 18.02 -15.50 12.65
C ASN A 188 16.93 -15.04 11.64
N ILE A 189 16.87 -15.64 10.45
CA ILE A 189 15.87 -15.30 9.44
C ILE A 189 14.43 -15.47 9.94
N ASN A 190 14.18 -16.50 10.76
CA ASN A 190 12.87 -16.79 11.33
C ASN A 190 12.39 -15.69 12.28
N GLY A 191 13.30 -15.07 13.04
CA GLY A 191 12.98 -13.94 13.91
C GLY A 191 12.57 -12.72 13.11
N GLN A 192 13.30 -12.40 12.04
CA GLN A 192 12.96 -11.29 11.14
C GLN A 192 11.63 -11.52 10.42
N ILE A 193 11.39 -12.74 9.91
CA ILE A 193 10.11 -13.11 9.29
C ILE A 193 8.96 -12.93 10.29
N THR A 194 9.10 -13.47 11.50
CA THR A 194 8.08 -13.34 12.56
C THR A 194 7.77 -11.87 12.86
N ASN A 195 8.80 -11.04 12.99
CA ASN A 195 8.64 -9.60 13.21
C ASN A 195 7.88 -8.93 12.06
N THR A 196 8.23 -9.24 10.81
CA THR A 196 7.54 -8.65 9.64
C THR A 196 6.09 -9.08 9.53
N ILE A 197 5.74 -10.31 9.92
CA ILE A 197 4.35 -10.77 9.97
C ILE A 197 3.55 -9.94 10.99
N ILE A 198 4.08 -9.77 12.21
CA ILE A 198 3.43 -8.98 13.26
C ILE A 198 3.26 -7.53 12.78
N LEU A 199 4.31 -6.92 12.24
CA LEU A 199 4.28 -5.55 11.72
C LEU A 199 3.33 -5.40 10.54
N SER A 200 3.20 -6.41 9.66
CA SER A 200 2.25 -6.42 8.55
C SER A 200 0.80 -6.44 9.03
N VAL A 201 0.50 -7.23 10.06
CA VAL A 201 -0.83 -7.21 10.70
C VAL A 201 -1.12 -5.83 11.31
N LEU A 202 -0.15 -5.24 12.00
CA LEU A 202 -0.30 -3.89 12.60
C LEU A 202 -0.47 -2.80 11.53
N ALA A 203 0.31 -2.84 10.45
CA ALA A 203 0.19 -1.90 9.35
C ALA A 203 -1.14 -2.07 8.61
N TRP A 204 -1.61 -3.29 8.40
CA TRP A 204 -2.95 -3.53 7.86
C TRP A 204 -4.04 -2.95 8.78
N PHE A 205 -3.93 -3.16 10.10
CA PHE A 205 -4.85 -2.58 11.07
C PHE A 205 -4.84 -1.04 11.03
N LEU A 206 -3.66 -0.42 10.91
CA LEU A 206 -3.54 1.02 10.69
C LEU A 206 -4.25 1.47 9.41
N SER A 207 -4.10 0.72 8.31
CA SER A 207 -4.83 1.01 7.06
C SER A 207 -6.35 0.98 7.26
N ARG A 208 -6.87 0.08 8.12
CA ARG A 208 -8.30 0.02 8.47
C ARG A 208 -8.75 1.24 9.28
N ILE A 209 -7.96 1.65 10.26
CA ILE A 209 -8.25 2.85 11.06
C ILE A 209 -8.32 4.06 10.14
N THR A 210 -7.31 4.24 9.29
CA THR A 210 -7.22 5.38 8.37
C THR A 210 -8.42 5.42 7.41
N TYR A 211 -8.77 4.26 6.81
CA TYR A 211 -9.96 4.16 5.95
C TYR A 211 -11.27 4.49 6.70
N THR A 212 -11.40 4.03 7.94
CA THR A 212 -12.63 4.23 8.73
C THR A 212 -12.74 5.64 9.29
N ALA A 213 -11.63 6.28 9.65
CA ALA A 213 -11.61 7.69 10.04
C ALA A 213 -12.10 8.58 8.90
N ARG A 214 -11.76 8.26 7.65
CA ARG A 214 -12.25 8.97 6.47
C ARG A 214 -13.75 8.74 6.20
N LEU A 215 -14.32 7.60 6.61
CA LEU A 215 -15.76 7.35 6.52
C LEU A 215 -16.61 8.25 7.44
N ARG A 216 -16.01 8.83 8.48
CA ARG A 216 -16.71 9.59 9.53
C ARG A 216 -16.70 11.10 9.33
N ILE A 217 -15.94 11.61 8.36
CA ILE A 217 -15.79 13.02 8.01
C ILE A 217 -16.57 13.26 6.72
#